data_AF-A0A7S4HDH1-F1
#
_entry.id   AF-A0A7S4HDH1-F1
#
_cell.length_a   1.000
_cell.length_b   1.000
_cell.length_c   1.000
_cell.angle_alpha   90.00
_cell.angle_beta   90.00
_cell.angle_gamma   90.00
#
_symmetry.space_group_name_H-M   'P 1'
#
loop_
_entity.id
_entity.type
_entity.pdbx_description
1 polymer ?
#
loop_
_entity_poly.entity_id
_entity_poly.type
_entity_poly.pdbx_seq_one_letter_code
_entity_poly.pdbx_strand_id
1 'polypeptide(L)'
;AMAPCLNPAVSSRPPPPGGAATGQSSDLVSKWVGESEKLVRQLFEAAHERRPAIIFIDELDAVGTKRFDSELSGDREVQRTMLELLNQMDGFNSSELIKVIAATNRIDILDPALLRSGRIDRKIEFPLPTEEGRARIMQIHSRKMNVNTEVNFEELGRCTDDFNGAQLKAVCVEAGMLALRREATEIHHEDFIEGITAVQTKKKASLAYYA
;
A
#
# COMPACT_ATOMS: atom_id res chain seq x y z
N ALA A 1 11.02 25.20 -19.76
CA ALA A 1 11.68 24.61 -20.95
C ALA A 1 11.12 23.21 -21.13
N MET A 2 10.53 22.96 -22.30
CA MET A 2 9.77 21.77 -22.68
C MET A 2 10.68 20.74 -23.39
N ALA A 3 10.34 19.46 -23.19
CA ALA A 3 10.56 18.29 -24.07
C ALA A 3 11.97 17.65 -24.12
N PRO A 4 12.12 16.36 -24.56
CA PRO A 4 11.10 15.45 -25.11
C PRO A 4 11.10 14.00 -24.58
N CYS A 5 10.03 13.31 -24.97
CA CYS A 5 9.75 11.87 -24.95
C CYS A 5 10.88 10.99 -25.52
N LEU A 6 10.98 9.74 -25.03
CA LEU A 6 11.44 8.60 -25.82
C LEU A 6 10.84 7.29 -25.28
N ASN A 7 9.89 6.77 -26.05
CA ASN A 7 9.49 5.37 -26.08
C ASN A 7 10.58 4.56 -26.81
N PRO A 8 10.69 3.26 -26.54
CA PRO A 8 10.72 2.35 -27.68
C PRO A 8 9.77 1.17 -27.47
N ALA A 9 8.81 1.04 -28.38
CA ALA A 9 8.06 -0.18 -28.62
C ALA A 9 8.78 -1.03 -29.68
N VAL A 10 8.99 -2.32 -29.40
CA VAL A 10 9.15 -3.43 -30.36
C VAL A 10 8.57 -4.68 -29.66
N SER A 11 7.31 -5.05 -29.90
CA SER A 11 6.78 -5.90 -30.99
C SER A 11 6.89 -7.42 -30.76
N SER A 12 5.70 -8.03 -30.64
CA SER A 12 5.24 -9.30 -31.23
C SER A 12 5.90 -10.63 -30.86
N ARG A 13 5.26 -11.39 -29.96
CA ARG A 13 5.08 -12.85 -30.09
C ARG A 13 3.63 -13.25 -29.76
N PRO A 14 3.00 -14.17 -30.50
CA PRO A 14 1.65 -14.65 -30.22
C PRO A 14 1.64 -15.62 -29.01
N PRO A 15 0.52 -15.76 -28.29
CA PRO A 15 0.39 -16.70 -27.18
C PRO A 15 0.24 -18.16 -27.68
N PRO A 16 0.78 -19.17 -26.97
CA PRO A 16 0.45 -20.57 -27.24
C PRO A 16 -0.98 -20.90 -26.75
N PRO A 17 -1.65 -21.90 -27.35
CA PRO A 17 -3.04 -22.19 -27.07
C PRO A 17 -3.19 -23.11 -25.84
N GLY A 18 -4.22 -22.83 -25.03
CA GLY A 18 -5.03 -23.84 -24.35
C GLY A 18 -4.37 -24.66 -23.23
N GLY A 19 -4.64 -24.25 -21.99
CA GLY A 19 -4.44 -25.09 -20.81
C GLY A 19 -4.93 -24.38 -19.56
N ALA A 20 -6.23 -24.44 -19.29
CA ALA A 20 -6.78 -24.04 -18.00
C ALA A 20 -6.21 -24.98 -16.93
N ALA A 21 -5.37 -24.45 -16.03
CA ALA A 21 -4.98 -25.11 -14.81
C ALA A 21 -5.57 -24.32 -13.64
N THR A 22 -6.79 -24.72 -13.26
CA THR A 22 -7.37 -24.44 -11.95
C THR A 22 -6.53 -25.23 -10.93
N GLY A 23 -5.48 -24.60 -10.40
CA GLY A 23 -4.61 -25.18 -9.38
C GLY A 23 -4.94 -24.59 -8.01
N GLN A 24 -5.35 -25.45 -7.09
CA GLN A 24 -5.69 -25.10 -5.71
C GLN A 24 -4.51 -24.41 -5.01
N SER A 25 -4.86 -23.47 -4.14
CA SER A 25 -4.03 -22.52 -3.39
C SER A 25 -3.09 -23.14 -2.33
N SER A 26 -2.65 -24.39 -2.50
CA SER A 26 -1.79 -25.10 -1.54
C SER A 26 -0.41 -25.50 -2.07
N ASP A 27 -0.11 -25.33 -3.37
CA ASP A 27 1.16 -25.78 -3.96
C ASP A 27 2.22 -24.68 -4.16
N LEU A 28 1.95 -23.44 -3.74
CA LEU A 28 2.85 -22.30 -3.98
C LEU A 28 3.88 -22.05 -2.87
N VAL A 29 3.74 -22.70 -1.70
CA VAL A 29 4.57 -22.40 -0.52
C VAL A 29 5.86 -23.23 -0.46
N SER A 30 6.01 -24.27 -1.28
CA SER A 30 7.12 -25.24 -1.13
C SER A 30 8.22 -25.17 -2.20
N LYS A 31 8.13 -24.30 -3.22
CA LYS A 31 9.09 -24.24 -4.33
C LYS A 31 10.18 -23.16 -4.27
N TRP A 32 10.15 -22.26 -3.29
CA TRP A 32 11.04 -21.09 -3.29
C TRP A 32 11.98 -21.00 -2.10
N VAL A 33 12.33 -22.14 -1.49
CA VAL A 33 13.22 -22.20 -0.32
C VAL A 33 14.58 -21.53 -0.62
N GLY A 34 14.77 -20.32 -0.09
CA GLY A 34 16.04 -19.57 -0.14
C GLY A 34 16.19 -18.56 -1.27
N GLU A 35 15.13 -18.22 -2.01
CA GLU A 35 15.18 -17.11 -2.97
C GLU A 35 15.06 -15.74 -2.31
N SER A 36 14.29 -15.63 -1.23
CA SER A 36 14.03 -14.37 -0.55
C SER A 36 15.31 -13.73 0.02
N GLU A 37 16.22 -14.51 0.60
CA GLU A 37 17.52 -14.02 1.08
C GLU A 37 18.39 -13.44 -0.05
N LYS A 38 18.45 -14.14 -1.19
CA LYS A 38 19.23 -13.69 -2.36
C LYS A 38 18.68 -12.41 -2.94
N LEU A 39 17.36 -12.28 -2.99
CA LEU A 39 16.69 -11.06 -3.45
C LEU A 39 17.00 -9.86 -2.56
N VAL A 40 17.01 -10.05 -1.23
CA VAL A 40 17.42 -8.99 -0.29
C VAL A 40 18.85 -8.55 -0.59
N ARG A 41 19.80 -9.48 -0.74
CA ARG A 41 21.19 -9.13 -1.06
C ARG A 41 21.32 -8.36 -2.39
N GLN A 42 20.69 -8.87 -3.45
CA GLN A 42 20.72 -8.23 -4.77
C GLN A 42 20.10 -6.83 -4.74
N LEU A 43 19.04 -6.62 -3.96
CA LEU A 43 18.42 -5.30 -3.78
C LEU A 43 19.40 -4.29 -3.19
N PHE A 44 20.12 -4.67 -2.13
CA PHE A 44 21.10 -3.80 -1.48
C PHE A 44 22.35 -3.59 -2.33
N GLU A 45 22.83 -4.61 -3.05
CA GLU A 45 23.93 -4.48 -4.01
C GLU A 45 23.56 -3.50 -5.14
N ALA A 46 22.38 -3.66 -5.75
CA ALA A 46 21.90 -2.76 -6.79
C ALA A 46 21.72 -1.31 -6.29
N ALA A 47 21.26 -1.13 -5.05
CA ALA A 47 21.18 0.19 -4.43
C ALA A 47 22.57 0.79 -4.18
N HIS A 48 23.56 -0.03 -3.84
CA HIS A 48 24.94 0.38 -3.62
C HIS A 48 25.65 0.82 -4.90
N GLU A 49 25.39 0.14 -6.02
CA GLU A 49 25.89 0.54 -7.34
C GLU A 49 25.26 1.86 -7.84
N ARG A 50 24.04 2.17 -7.40
CA ARG A 50 23.24 3.32 -7.86
C ARG A 50 23.13 4.45 -6.83
N ARG A 51 24.09 4.58 -5.92
CA ARG A 51 24.07 5.63 -4.88
C ARG A 51 24.05 7.04 -5.51
N PRO A 52 23.23 7.99 -5.00
CA PRO A 52 22.32 7.87 -3.85
C PRO A 52 21.02 7.12 -4.17
N ALA A 53 20.54 6.30 -3.24
CA ALA A 53 19.37 5.43 -3.45
C ALA A 53 18.42 5.41 -2.23
N ILE A 54 17.13 5.19 -2.50
CA ILE A 54 16.12 4.94 -1.46
C ILE A 54 15.55 3.55 -1.70
N ILE A 55 15.59 2.70 -0.67
CA ILE A 55 14.95 1.38 -0.67
C ILE A 55 13.62 1.51 0.06
N PHE A 56 12.53 1.15 -0.62
CA PHE A 56 11.19 1.10 -0.02
C PHE A 56 10.76 -0.35 0.19
N ILE A 57 10.42 -0.70 1.42
CA ILE A 57 9.94 -2.03 1.81
C ILE A 57 8.51 -1.87 2.31
N ASP A 58 7.55 -2.42 1.59
CA ASP A 58 6.15 -2.48 2.04
C ASP A 58 5.88 -3.79 2.78
N GLU A 59 4.83 -3.82 3.60
CA GLU A 59 4.39 -5.00 4.36
C GLU A 59 5.54 -5.67 5.14
N LEU A 60 6.32 -4.89 5.88
CA LEU A 60 7.47 -5.38 6.63
C LEU A 60 7.10 -6.52 7.60
N ASP A 61 5.85 -6.56 8.08
CA ASP A 61 5.31 -7.62 8.92
C ASP A 61 5.28 -9.01 8.24
N ALA A 62 5.25 -9.08 6.91
CA ALA A 62 5.35 -10.34 6.18
C ALA A 62 6.71 -11.04 6.42
N VAL A 63 7.78 -10.27 6.58
CA VAL A 63 9.15 -10.77 6.77
C VAL A 63 9.71 -10.52 8.17
N GLY A 64 9.08 -9.64 8.95
CA GLY A 64 9.60 -9.13 10.22
C GLY A 64 8.85 -9.60 11.47
N THR A 65 7.96 -10.58 11.36
CA THR A 65 7.16 -11.05 12.51
C THR A 65 8.01 -11.81 13.53
N LYS A 66 7.86 -11.47 14.83
CA LYS A 66 8.46 -12.19 15.96
C LYS A 66 7.82 -13.57 16.09
N ARG A 67 8.57 -14.64 15.84
CA ARG A 67 8.07 -16.02 15.98
C ARG A 67 8.61 -16.71 17.23
N PHE A 68 7.71 -17.43 17.91
CA PHE A 68 8.00 -18.34 19.02
C PHE A 68 8.05 -19.77 18.48
N ASP A 69 9.23 -20.42 18.55
CA ASP A 69 9.50 -21.87 18.47
C ASP A 69 8.44 -22.82 17.82
N SER A 70 7.85 -22.45 16.67
CA SER A 70 7.00 -23.34 15.89
C SER A 70 7.85 -24.11 14.87
N GLU A 71 7.80 -25.45 14.93
CA GLU A 71 8.55 -26.39 14.08
C GLU A 71 8.08 -26.45 12.61
N LEU A 72 7.42 -25.42 12.10
CA LEU A 72 6.95 -25.37 10.71
C LEU A 72 8.09 -24.89 9.79
N SER A 73 8.36 -25.66 8.74
CA SER A 73 9.49 -25.42 7.82
C SER A 73 9.47 -24.04 7.15
N GLY A 74 8.27 -23.48 6.88
CA GLY A 74 8.12 -22.15 6.26
C GLY A 74 8.54 -20.99 7.18
N ASP A 75 8.47 -21.19 8.49
CA ASP A 75 8.80 -20.16 9.48
C ASP A 75 10.31 -19.89 9.53
N ARG A 76 11.10 -20.94 9.28
CA ARG A 76 12.56 -20.87 9.22
C ARG A 76 13.05 -20.06 8.03
N GLU A 77 12.35 -20.08 6.90
CA GLU A 77 12.73 -19.32 5.71
C GLU A 77 12.49 -17.82 5.89
N VAL A 78 11.33 -17.45 6.42
CA VAL A 78 10.99 -16.06 6.74
C VAL A 78 12.00 -15.52 7.75
N GLN A 79 12.34 -16.29 8.79
CA GLN A 79 13.33 -15.90 9.78
C GLN A 79 14.72 -15.67 9.17
N ARG A 80 15.18 -16.51 8.24
CA ARG A 80 16.48 -16.29 7.60
C ARG A 80 16.48 -15.06 6.71
N THR A 81 15.40 -14.82 5.97
CA THR A 81 15.22 -13.60 5.17
C THR A 81 15.26 -12.36 6.05
N MET A 82 14.61 -12.40 7.21
CA MET A 82 14.66 -11.34 8.22
C MET A 82 16.10 -11.09 8.69
N LEU A 83 16.84 -12.15 9.03
CA LEU A 83 18.23 -12.04 9.49
C LEU A 83 19.14 -11.46 8.40
N GLU A 84 18.97 -11.83 7.14
CA GLU A 84 19.72 -11.23 6.03
C GLU A 84 19.38 -9.75 5.89
N LEU A 85 18.10 -9.36 5.98
CA LEU A 85 17.69 -7.95 5.96
C LEU A 85 18.35 -7.18 7.12
N LEU A 86 18.39 -7.75 8.32
CA LEU A 86 19.06 -7.17 9.47
C LEU A 86 20.58 -7.02 9.25
N ASN A 87 21.23 -8.02 8.67
CA ASN A 87 22.66 -7.98 8.37
C ASN A 87 22.99 -6.89 7.34
N GLN A 88 22.16 -6.75 6.29
CA GLN A 88 22.32 -5.68 5.32
C GLN A 88 22.14 -4.33 6.00
N MET A 89 21.12 -4.16 6.86
CA MET A 89 20.86 -2.92 7.60
C MET A 89 21.97 -2.55 8.60
N ASP A 90 22.56 -3.52 9.30
CA ASP A 90 23.66 -3.29 10.27
C ASP A 90 24.98 -2.90 9.59
N GLY A 91 25.15 -3.26 8.32
CA GLY A 91 26.34 -2.91 7.53
C GLY A 91 26.42 -1.43 7.15
N PHE A 92 25.33 -0.67 7.30
CA PHE A 92 25.27 0.74 6.91
C PHE A 92 25.83 1.65 7.99
N ASN A 93 26.94 2.32 7.66
CA ASN A 93 27.35 3.48 8.44
C ASN A 93 26.38 4.65 8.19
N SER A 94 26.14 5.49 9.20
CA SER A 94 25.25 6.67 9.09
C SER A 94 25.66 7.66 7.98
N SER A 95 26.89 7.55 7.47
CA SER A 95 27.45 8.29 6.34
C SER A 95 27.04 7.79 4.95
N GLU A 96 26.28 6.69 4.86
CA GLU A 96 25.90 6.12 3.57
C GLU A 96 24.73 6.87 2.90
N LEU A 97 24.85 6.98 1.57
CA LEU A 97 23.89 7.64 0.67
C LEU A 97 22.67 6.77 0.33
N ILE A 98 22.50 5.66 1.06
CA ILE A 98 21.33 4.78 0.95
C ILE A 98 20.44 5.01 2.16
N LYS A 99 19.15 5.22 1.92
CA LYS A 99 18.13 5.33 2.98
C LYS A 99 17.07 4.26 2.79
N VAL A 100 16.66 3.62 3.89
CA VAL A 100 15.60 2.61 3.88
C VAL A 100 14.34 3.23 4.47
N ILE A 101 13.22 3.07 3.76
CA ILE A 101 11.87 3.41 4.23
C ILE A 101 11.10 2.10 4.27
N ALA A 102 10.55 1.76 5.43
CA ALA A 102 9.71 0.58 5.59
C ALA A 102 8.29 0.97 6.02
N ALA A 103 7.29 0.27 5.51
CA ALA A 103 5.89 0.40 5.89
C ALA A 103 5.38 -0.91 6.49
N THR A 104 4.54 -0.80 7.52
CA THR A 104 3.83 -1.93 8.13
C THR A 104 2.50 -1.46 8.69
N ASN A 105 1.51 -2.35 8.69
CA ASN A 105 0.23 -2.11 9.36
C ASN A 105 0.24 -2.63 10.81
N ARG A 106 1.25 -3.41 11.21
CA ARG A 106 1.29 -4.14 12.48
C ARG A 106 2.67 -4.05 13.14
N ILE A 107 2.95 -2.90 13.75
CA ILE A 107 4.21 -2.70 14.49
C ILE A 107 4.32 -3.58 15.75
N ASP A 108 3.20 -4.03 16.29
CA ASP A 108 3.08 -4.85 17.51
C ASP A 108 3.66 -6.25 17.37
N ILE A 109 3.60 -6.82 16.16
CA ILE A 109 4.11 -8.18 15.87
C ILE A 109 5.55 -8.19 15.36
N LEU A 110 6.14 -7.02 15.09
CA LEU A 110 7.48 -6.95 14.56
C LEU A 110 8.53 -7.41 15.58
N ASP A 111 9.58 -8.05 15.08
CA ASP A 111 10.74 -8.41 15.86
C ASP A 111 11.40 -7.13 16.42
N PRO A 112 11.56 -7.02 17.76
CA PRO A 112 12.24 -5.88 18.38
C PRO A 112 13.64 -5.61 17.83
N ALA A 113 14.30 -6.61 17.24
CA ALA A 113 15.58 -6.47 16.58
C ALA A 113 15.52 -5.47 15.42
N LEU A 114 14.46 -5.44 14.62
CA LEU A 114 14.27 -4.46 13.53
C LEU A 114 14.15 -3.02 14.05
N LEU A 115 13.60 -2.87 15.26
CA LEU A 115 13.24 -1.59 15.87
C LEU A 115 14.36 -0.96 16.72
N ARG A 116 15.54 -1.59 16.75
CA ARG A 116 16.72 -1.12 17.49
C ARG A 116 17.43 0.02 16.74
N SER A 117 18.06 0.92 17.49
CA SER A 117 18.91 1.98 16.96
C SER A 117 20.02 1.42 16.06
N GLY A 118 20.26 2.07 14.92
CA GLY A 118 21.16 1.61 13.86
C GLY A 118 20.46 0.87 12.72
N ARG A 119 19.16 0.60 12.86
CA ARG A 119 18.31 -0.03 11.84
C ARG A 119 17.15 0.90 11.50
N ILE A 120 16.01 0.77 12.18
CA ILE A 120 14.87 1.67 12.04
C ILE A 120 14.93 2.72 13.15
N ASP A 121 15.61 3.83 12.86
CA ASP A 121 15.80 4.92 13.82
C ASP A 121 14.57 5.81 13.98
N ARG A 122 13.87 6.10 12.88
CA ARG A 122 12.70 7.00 12.86
C ARG A 122 11.42 6.19 12.67
N LYS A 123 10.49 6.36 13.60
CA LYS A 123 9.17 5.75 13.57
C LYS A 123 8.15 6.86 13.35
N ILE A 124 7.44 6.79 12.24
CA ILE A 124 6.41 7.77 11.87
C ILE A 124 5.08 7.02 11.88
N GLU A 125 4.20 7.40 12.79
CA GLU A 125 2.86 6.86 12.86
C GLU A 125 1.92 7.67 11.96
N PHE A 126 1.06 6.95 11.23
CA PHE A 126 0.02 7.55 10.40
C PHE A 126 -1.34 7.33 11.06
N PRO A 127 -1.84 8.29 11.85
CA PRO A 127 -3.17 8.19 12.42
C PRO A 127 -4.25 8.30 11.34
N LEU A 128 -5.49 7.95 11.69
CA LEU A 128 -6.64 8.27 10.85
C LEU A 128 -6.74 9.79 10.63
N PRO A 129 -7.19 10.23 9.45
CA PRO A 129 -7.29 11.66 9.15
C PRO A 129 -8.28 12.37 10.07
N THR A 130 -7.89 13.55 10.54
CA THR A 130 -8.74 14.49 11.26
C THR A 130 -9.87 15.00 10.36
N GLU A 131 -10.92 15.61 10.93
CA GLU A 131 -12.04 16.21 10.17
C GLU A 131 -11.54 17.10 9.01
N GLU A 132 -10.64 18.03 9.30
CA GLU A 132 -10.00 18.89 8.29
C GLU A 132 -9.20 18.08 7.26
N GLY A 133 -8.47 17.06 7.73
CA GLY A 133 -7.73 16.13 6.87
C GLY A 133 -8.65 15.39 5.90
N ARG A 134 -9.83 14.95 6.36
CA ARG A 134 -10.82 14.26 5.53
C ARG A 134 -11.38 15.17 4.44
N ALA A 135 -11.78 16.38 4.82
CA ALA A 135 -12.20 17.41 3.88
C ALA A 135 -11.13 17.66 2.81
N ARG A 136 -9.86 17.80 3.24
CA ARG A 136 -8.75 18.05 2.32
C ARG A 136 -8.45 16.89 1.39
N ILE A 137 -8.52 15.65 1.87
CA ILE A 137 -8.33 14.44 1.04
C ILE A 137 -9.41 14.37 -0.04
N MET A 138 -10.68 14.57 0.32
CA MET A 138 -11.78 14.60 -0.65
C MET A 138 -11.59 15.72 -1.67
N GLN A 139 -11.18 16.92 -1.22
CA GLN A 139 -10.89 18.04 -2.10
C GLN A 139 -9.73 17.76 -3.07
N ILE A 140 -8.73 16.96 -2.68
CA ILE A 140 -7.64 16.54 -3.59
C ILE A 140 -8.16 15.57 -4.65
N HIS A 141 -8.95 14.57 -4.25
CA HIS A 141 -9.48 13.57 -5.16
C HIS A 141 -10.55 14.13 -6.12
N SER A 142 -11.25 15.19 -5.73
CA SER A 142 -12.23 15.88 -6.56
C SER A 142 -11.64 16.87 -7.56
N ARG A 143 -10.34 17.25 -7.48
CA ARG A 143 -9.72 18.27 -8.38
C ARG A 143 -9.82 17.95 -9.87
N LYS A 144 -9.89 16.67 -10.23
CA LYS A 144 -9.97 16.22 -11.63
C LYS A 144 -11.41 15.99 -12.10
N MET A 145 -12.38 16.18 -11.22
CA MET A 145 -13.80 16.00 -11.48
C MET A 145 -14.47 17.36 -11.69
N ASN A 146 -15.56 17.39 -12.45
CA ASN A 146 -16.38 18.60 -12.57
C ASN A 146 -17.33 18.67 -11.36
N VAL A 147 -16.95 19.43 -10.34
CA VAL A 147 -17.69 19.53 -9.07
C VAL A 147 -18.29 20.91 -8.93
N ASN A 148 -19.56 20.96 -8.54
CA ASN A 148 -20.27 22.21 -8.32
C ASN A 148 -19.63 23.04 -7.20
N THR A 149 -19.62 24.35 -7.36
CA THR A 149 -19.07 25.32 -6.39
C THR A 149 -19.78 25.33 -5.03
N GLU A 150 -21.02 24.84 -4.97
CA GLU A 150 -21.83 24.73 -3.76
C GLU A 150 -21.43 23.53 -2.88
N VAL A 151 -20.51 22.67 -3.33
CA VAL A 151 -20.06 21.52 -2.53
C VAL A 151 -19.21 21.97 -1.34
N ASN A 152 -19.76 21.82 -0.15
CA ASN A 152 -19.06 22.05 1.11
C ASN A 152 -18.27 20.82 1.58
N PHE A 153 -16.95 20.80 1.35
CA PHE A 153 -16.08 19.71 1.82
C PHE A 153 -15.89 19.65 3.33
N GLU A 154 -16.08 20.76 4.06
CA GLU A 154 -15.98 20.76 5.53
C GLU A 154 -17.14 19.98 6.13
N GLU A 155 -18.35 20.17 5.61
CA GLU A 155 -19.54 19.40 5.99
C GLU A 155 -19.37 17.91 5.66
N LEU A 156 -18.87 17.58 4.46
CA LEU A 156 -18.57 16.19 4.10
C LEU A 156 -17.52 15.58 5.04
N GLY A 157 -16.54 16.36 5.49
CA GLY A 157 -15.54 15.96 6.47
C GLY A 157 -16.15 15.54 7.80
N ARG A 158 -17.17 16.27 8.27
CA ARG A 158 -17.96 15.92 9.48
C ARG A 158 -18.79 14.66 9.31
N CYS A 159 -19.33 14.42 8.12
CA CYS A 159 -20.15 13.25 7.84
C CYS A 159 -19.35 11.94 7.63
N THR A 160 -18.02 11.99 7.68
CA THR A 160 -17.12 10.86 7.33
C THR A 160 -16.26 10.39 8.51
N ASP A 161 -16.83 10.31 9.71
CA ASP A 161 -16.11 9.84 10.90
C ASP A 161 -15.50 8.44 10.71
N ASP A 162 -14.28 8.27 11.20
CA ASP A 162 -13.44 7.07 11.09
C ASP A 162 -13.11 6.60 9.66
N PHE A 163 -13.25 7.49 8.67
CA PHE A 163 -12.87 7.16 7.30
C PHE A 163 -11.36 7.27 7.11
N ASN A 164 -10.76 6.23 6.53
CA ASN A 164 -9.38 6.29 6.04
C ASN A 164 -9.31 6.96 4.65
N GLY A 165 -8.09 7.30 4.20
CA GLY A 165 -7.89 7.97 2.91
C GLY A 165 -8.44 7.19 1.71
N ALA A 166 -8.40 5.86 1.73
CA ALA A 166 -8.95 5.03 0.67
C ALA A 166 -10.48 5.08 0.61
N GLN A 167 -11.15 5.13 1.76
CA GLN A 167 -12.61 5.29 1.83
C GLN A 167 -13.06 6.67 1.35
N LEU A 168 -12.35 7.73 1.71
CA LEU A 168 -12.63 9.09 1.23
C LEU A 168 -12.46 9.18 -0.30
N LYS A 169 -11.41 8.56 -0.84
CA LYS A 169 -11.25 8.42 -2.29
C LYS A 169 -12.44 7.66 -2.91
N ALA A 170 -12.88 6.57 -2.29
CA ALA A 170 -14.02 5.79 -2.76
C ALA A 170 -15.31 6.63 -2.76
N VAL A 171 -15.54 7.48 -1.76
CA VAL A 171 -16.66 8.42 -1.74
C VAL A 171 -16.64 9.33 -2.97
N CYS A 172 -15.51 9.93 -3.31
CA CYS A 172 -15.41 10.77 -4.51
C CYS A 172 -15.70 10.00 -5.80
N VAL A 173 -15.26 8.74 -5.88
CA VAL A 173 -15.55 7.88 -7.03
C VAL A 173 -17.04 7.55 -7.11
N GLU A 174 -17.67 7.16 -6.00
CA GLU A 174 -19.10 6.85 -5.96
C GLU A 174 -19.97 8.07 -6.28
N ALA A 175 -19.60 9.26 -5.77
CA ALA A 175 -20.28 10.52 -6.10
C ALA A 175 -20.23 10.80 -7.62
N GLY A 176 -19.08 10.60 -8.26
CA GLY A 176 -18.96 10.70 -9.72
C GLY A 176 -19.82 9.67 -10.48
N MET A 177 -19.89 8.44 -9.98
CA MET A 177 -20.75 7.40 -10.58
C MET A 177 -22.25 7.71 -10.42
N LEU A 178 -22.65 8.31 -9.29
CA LEU A 178 -24.02 8.78 -9.07
C LEU A 178 -24.38 9.91 -10.03
N ALA A 179 -23.51 10.91 -10.17
CA ALA A 179 -23.69 12.00 -11.13
C ALA A 179 -23.82 11.49 -12.59
N LEU A 180 -23.01 10.50 -12.97
CA LEU A 180 -23.11 9.86 -14.28
C LEU A 180 -24.44 9.10 -14.48
N ARG A 181 -24.96 8.43 -13.43
CA ARG A 181 -26.24 7.71 -13.50
C ARG A 181 -27.44 8.64 -13.69
N ARG A 182 -27.36 9.88 -13.20
CA ARG A 182 -28.37 10.92 -13.45
C ARG A 182 -28.13 11.72 -14.73
N GLU A 183 -27.20 11.26 -15.58
CA GLU A 183 -26.80 11.91 -16.83
C GLU A 183 -26.33 13.37 -16.64
N ALA A 184 -25.82 13.70 -15.44
CA ALA A 184 -25.31 15.02 -15.13
C ALA A 184 -23.83 15.15 -15.50
N THR A 185 -23.44 16.36 -15.88
CA THR A 185 -22.05 16.71 -16.22
C THR A 185 -21.27 17.27 -15.04
N GLU A 186 -21.94 17.57 -13.93
CA GLU A 186 -21.38 18.17 -12.73
C GLU A 186 -21.85 17.40 -11.49
N ILE A 187 -20.95 17.20 -10.52
CA ILE A 187 -21.24 16.52 -9.25
C ILE A 187 -21.73 17.55 -8.22
N HIS A 188 -22.89 17.30 -7.60
CA HIS A 188 -23.46 18.14 -6.55
C HIS A 188 -23.18 17.57 -5.15
N HIS A 189 -23.52 18.36 -4.13
CA HIS A 189 -23.29 17.99 -2.74
C HIS A 189 -24.05 16.70 -2.36
N GLU A 190 -25.27 16.53 -2.87
CA GLU A 190 -26.11 15.36 -2.64
C GLU A 190 -25.45 14.05 -3.11
N ASP A 191 -24.75 14.06 -4.25
CA ASP A 191 -24.04 12.88 -4.76
C ASP A 191 -22.94 12.43 -3.80
N PHE A 192 -22.28 13.36 -3.12
CA PHE A 192 -21.27 13.03 -2.10
C PHE A 192 -21.92 12.44 -0.84
N ILE A 193 -23.04 12.99 -0.38
CA ILE A 193 -23.78 12.46 0.78
C ILE A 193 -24.27 11.03 0.50
N GLU A 194 -24.82 10.78 -0.69
CA GLU A 194 -25.21 9.44 -1.13
C GLU A 194 -23.99 8.52 -1.26
N GLY A 195 -22.88 9.03 -1.82
CA GLY A 195 -21.61 8.31 -1.92
C GLY A 195 -21.07 7.87 -0.55
N ILE A 196 -21.15 8.73 0.47
CA ILE A 196 -20.78 8.40 1.86
C ILE A 196 -21.65 7.23 2.34
N THR A 197 -22.97 7.33 2.18
CA THR A 197 -23.91 6.29 2.59
C THR A 197 -23.65 4.95 1.90
N ALA A 198 -23.32 4.97 0.61
CA ALA A 198 -22.98 3.79 -0.17
C ALA A 198 -21.69 3.11 0.36
N VAL A 199 -20.65 3.90 0.65
CA VAL A 199 -19.38 3.39 1.21
C VAL A 199 -19.57 2.84 2.63
N GLN A 200 -20.37 3.51 3.48
CA GLN A 200 -20.70 3.02 4.82
C GLN A 200 -21.49 1.71 4.78
N THR A 201 -22.44 1.57 3.86
CA THR A 201 -23.27 0.37 3.75
C THR A 201 -22.46 -0.83 3.26
N LYS A 202 -21.53 -0.61 2.31
CA LYS A 202 -20.56 -1.65 1.91
C LYS A 202 -19.71 -2.14 3.08
N LYS A 203 -19.30 -1.25 4.00
CA LYS A 203 -18.60 -1.60 5.25
C LYS A 203 -19.46 -2.45 6.20
N LYS A 204 -20.76 -2.15 6.33
CA LYS A 204 -21.68 -2.95 7.16
C LYS A 204 -21.96 -4.32 6.55
N ALA A 205 -22.15 -4.40 5.24
CA ALA A 205 -22.39 -5.65 4.54
C ALA A 205 -21.18 -6.61 4.62
N SER A 206 -19.95 -6.08 4.57
CA SER A 206 -18.74 -6.89 4.75
C SER A 206 -18.55 -7.37 6.20
N LEU A 207 -18.98 -6.60 7.20
CA LEU A 207 -18.97 -7.03 8.61
C LEU A 207 -20.02 -8.11 8.91
N ALA A 208 -21.21 -8.02 8.31
CA ALA A 208 -22.31 -8.95 8.54
C ALA A 208 -22.04 -10.39 8.04
N TYR A 209 -21.03 -10.58 7.18
CA TYR A 209 -20.66 -11.91 6.68
C TYR A 209 -19.80 -12.72 7.68
N TYR A 210 -19.31 -12.08 8.75
CA TYR A 210 -18.46 -12.70 9.78
C TYR A 210 -19.17 -12.83 11.15
N ALA A 211 -20.45 -12.47 11.22
CA ALA A 211 -21.31 -12.64 12.41
C ALA A 211 -22.28 -13.79 12.19
#